data_AF-A0A7V8WIE8-F1
#
_entry.id   AF-A0A7V8WIE8-F1
#
_cell.length_a   1.000
_cell.length_b   1.000
_cell.length_c   1.000
_cell.angle_alpha   90.00
_cell.angle_beta   90.00
_cell.angle_gamma   90.00
#
_symmetry.space_group_name_H-M   'P 1'
#
loop_
_entity.id
_entity.type
_entity.pdbx_description
1 polymer ?
#
loop_
_entity_poly.entity_id
_entity_poly.type
_entity_poly.pdbx_seq_one_letter_code
_entity_poly.pdbx_strand_id
1 'polypeptide(L)' 'KPHPSIFHAALQRVSATPAQAVMVGDSLLHDIEGARSIGMRGVLVARARRPDTCPDDIPVIRSLHELPALLQL' A
#
# COMPACT_ATOMS: atom_id res chain seq x y z
N LYS A 1 9.94 -7.24 2.63
CA LYS A 1 8.92 -6.54 3.44
C LYS A 1 8.61 -7.42 4.65
N PRO A 2 8.31 -6.91 5.85
CA PRO A 2 7.87 -5.55 6.17
C PRO A 2 9.02 -4.60 6.53
N HIS A 3 10.28 -5.09 6.56
CA HIS A 3 11.42 -4.27 6.94
C HIS A 3 11.53 -2.98 6.08
N PRO A 4 11.67 -1.78 6.69
CA PRO A 4 11.69 -0.47 6.01
C PRO A 4 12.63 -0.36 4.82
N SER A 5 13.80 -1.02 4.89
CA SER A 5 14.86 -0.90 3.89
C SER A 5 14.42 -1.22 2.46
N ILE A 6 13.49 -2.16 2.27
CA ILE A 6 13.01 -2.51 0.92
C ILE A 6 12.17 -1.39 0.31
N PHE A 7 11.37 -0.69 1.11
CA PHE A 7 10.53 0.41 0.65
C PHE A 7 11.39 1.64 0.36
N HIS A 8 12.34 1.97 1.24
CA HIS A 8 13.32 3.03 0.98
C HIS A 8 14.13 2.75 -0.29
N ALA A 9 14.59 1.51 -0.49
CA ALA A 9 15.34 1.15 -1.68
C ALA A 9 14.50 1.23 -2.98
N ALA A 10 13.19 0.99 -2.91
CA ALA A 10 12.28 1.19 -4.04
C ALA A 10 12.09 2.68 -4.34
N LEU A 11 11.80 3.48 -3.32
CA LEU A 11 11.65 4.94 -3.41
C LEU A 11 12.89 5.64 -3.97
N GLN A 12 14.08 5.23 -3.52
CA GLN A 12 15.36 5.77 -4.00
C GLN A 12 15.57 5.54 -5.51
N ARG A 13 15.16 4.38 -6.04
CA ARG A 13 15.32 4.06 -7.47
C ARG A 13 14.48 4.95 -8.38
N VAL A 14 13.39 5.51 -7.87
CA VAL A 14 12.45 6.36 -8.63
C VAL A 14 12.50 7.82 -8.15
N SER A 15 13.46 8.17 -7.29
CA SER A 15 13.61 9.52 -6.72
C SER A 15 12.32 10.08 -6.10
N ALA A 16 11.54 9.24 -5.43
CA ALA A 16 10.29 9.62 -4.77
C ALA A 16 10.44 9.65 -3.25
N THR A 17 9.67 10.52 -2.59
CA THR A 17 9.48 10.48 -1.14
C THR A 17 8.35 9.52 -0.77
N PRO A 18 8.28 9.05 0.49
CA PRO A 18 7.16 8.21 0.95
C PRO A 18 5.77 8.79 0.65
N ALA A 19 5.61 10.12 0.82
CA ALA A 19 4.34 10.81 0.60
C ALA A 19 3.92 10.85 -0.88
N GLN A 20 4.86 10.74 -1.81
CA GLN A 20 4.61 10.74 -3.26
C GLN A 20 4.28 9.35 -3.83
N ALA A 21 4.34 8.30 -3.00
CA ALA A 21 4.15 6.93 -3.45
C ALA A 21 3.02 6.23 -2.68
N VAL A 22 2.46 5.20 -3.32
CA VAL A 22 1.41 4.35 -2.75
C VAL A 22 1.85 2.90 -2.90
N MET A 23 1.84 2.15 -1.80
CA MET A 23 2.04 0.70 -1.82
C MET A 23 0.71 0.00 -2.10
N VAL A 24 0.65 -0.77 -3.18
CA VAL A 24 -0.52 -1.61 -3.51
C VAL A 24 -0.11 -3.07 -3.40
N GLY A 25 -0.78 -3.83 -2.54
CA GLY A 25 -0.41 -5.22 -2.26
C GLY A 25 -1.52 -5.99 -1.56
N ASP A 26 -1.38 -7.31 -1.44
CA ASP A 26 -2.39 -8.22 -0.92
C ASP A 26 -2.12 -8.67 0.53
N SER A 27 -1.00 -8.25 1.12
CA SER A 27 -0.64 -8.56 2.50
C SER A 27 -0.77 -7.34 3.41
N LEU A 28 -1.70 -7.41 4.38
CA LEU A 28 -1.86 -6.34 5.38
C LEU A 28 -0.56 -6.07 6.15
N LEU A 29 0.07 -7.11 6.69
CA LEU A 29 1.32 -7.01 7.46
C LEU A 29 2.52 -6.63 6.58
N HIS A 30 2.76 -7.38 5.49
CA HIS A 30 3.97 -7.17 4.71
C HIS A 30 3.89 -5.91 3.87
N ASP A 31 2.77 -5.62 3.23
CA ASP A 31 2.66 -4.53 2.26
C ASP A 31 2.23 -3.25 2.94
N ILE A 32 1.09 -3.30 3.62
CA ILE A 32 0.41 -2.08 4.08
C ILE A 32 1.06 -1.54 5.35
N GLU A 33 1.21 -2.36 6.38
CA GLU A 33 1.88 -1.96 7.63
C GLU A 33 3.36 -1.64 7.39
N GLY A 34 4.04 -2.46 6.58
CA GLY A 34 5.41 -2.19 6.15
C GLY A 34 5.58 -0.83 5.48
N ALA A 35 4.72 -0.48 4.52
CA ALA A 35 4.77 0.81 3.83
C ALA A 35 4.40 1.98 4.75
N ARG A 36 3.34 1.84 5.56
CA ARG A 36 2.90 2.86 6.52
C ARG A 36 3.96 3.17 7.57
N SER A 37 4.78 2.19 7.97
CA SER A 37 5.86 2.39 8.94
C SER A 37 6.90 3.43 8.51
N ILE A 38 7.00 3.73 7.21
CA ILE A 38 7.89 4.75 6.66
C ILE A 38 7.15 5.99 6.11
N GLY A 39 5.84 6.10 6.37
CA GLY A 39 5.02 7.23 5.95
C GLY A 39 4.45 7.15 4.53
N MET A 40 4.48 5.97 3.88
CA MET A 40 3.76 5.77 2.61
C MET A 40 2.26 5.53 2.86
N ARG A 41 1.44 5.87 1.86
CA ARG A 41 0.07 5.37 1.77
C ARG A 41 0.06 3.91 1.33
N GLY A 42 -0.93 3.14 1.77
CA GLY A 42 -1.12 1.74 1.36
C GLY A 42 -2.56 1.45 0.92
N VAL A 43 -2.72 0.61 -0.11
CA VAL A 43 -4.00 0.11 -0.60
C VAL A 43 -3.96 -1.42 -0.62
N LEU A 44 -4.88 -2.04 0.11
CA LEU A 44 -4.95 -3.49 0.20
C LEU A 44 -5.77 -4.06 -0.96
N VAL A 45 -5.22 -5.05 -1.66
CA VAL A 45 -5.94 -5.83 -2.67
C VAL A 45 -6.52 -7.07 -1.99
N ALA A 46 -7.82 -7.11 -1.78
CA ALA A 46 -8.53 -8.23 -1.18
C ALA A 46 -9.61 -8.76 -2.13
N ARG A 47 -9.28 -9.78 -2.92
CA ARG A 47 -10.17 -10.31 -3.98
C ARG A 47 -11.42 -11.02 -3.47
N ALA A 48 -11.34 -11.61 -2.28
CA ALA A 48 -12.43 -12.36 -1.66
C ALA A 48 -13.18 -11.51 -0.63
N ARG A 49 -12.62 -11.41 0.58
CA ARG A 49 -13.16 -10.61 1.68
C ARG A 49 -12.09 -9.70 2.26
N ARG A 50 -12.51 -8.54 2.76
CA ARG A 50 -11.67 -7.68 3.59
C ARG A 50 -11.25 -8.45 4.85
N PRO A 51 -9.96 -8.46 5.24
CA PRO A 51 -9.56 -9.05 6.52
C PRO A 51 -10.19 -8.29 7.68
N ASP A 52 -10.68 -9.01 8.69
CA ASP A 52 -11.33 -8.41 9.86
C ASP A 52 -10.35 -7.55 10.68
N THR A 53 -9.05 -7.82 10.56
CA THR A 53 -7.97 -7.07 11.20
C THR A 53 -7.56 -5.82 10.43
N CYS A 54 -8.09 -5.59 9.23
CA CYS A 54 -7.76 -4.43 8.42
C CYS A 54 -8.38 -3.16 9.03
N PRO A 55 -7.60 -2.11 9.35
CA PRO A 55 -8.12 -0.81 9.77
C PRO A 55 -9.01 -0.12 8.72
N ASP A 56 -10.01 0.64 9.18
CA ASP A 56 -11.01 1.32 8.32
C ASP A 56 -10.45 2.46 7.47
N ASP A 57 -9.30 3.02 7.87
CA ASP A 57 -8.60 4.05 7.12
C ASP A 57 -7.74 3.50 5.97
N ILE A 58 -7.67 2.17 5.81
CA ILE A 58 -6.93 1.53 4.72
C ILE A 58 -7.90 1.23 3.57
N PRO A 59 -7.76 1.89 2.41
CA PRO A 59 -8.54 1.55 1.23
C PRO A 59 -8.34 0.09 0.83
N VAL A 60 -9.44 -0.61 0.55
CA VAL A 60 -9.44 -2.00 0.09
C VAL A 60 -10.11 -2.08 -1.26
N ILE A 61 -9.40 -2.63 -2.25
CA ILE A 61 -9.90 -2.86 -3.61
C ILE A 61 -9.94 -4.36 -3.90
N ARG A 62 -10.84 -4.80 -4.78
CA ARG A 62 -10.91 -6.20 -5.24
C ARG A 62 -10.10 -6.42 -6.52
N SER A 63 -9.86 -5.36 -7.29
CA SER A 63 -9.18 -5.38 -8.58
C SER A 63 -8.33 -4.12 -8.76
N LEU A 64 -7.21 -4.24 -9.48
CA LEU A 64 -6.36 -3.07 -9.81
C LEU A 64 -7.08 -2.06 -10.72
N HIS A 65 -8.18 -2.45 -11.37
CA HIS A 65 -9.01 -1.53 -12.16
C HIS A 65 -9.72 -0.46 -11.31
N GLU A 66 -9.85 -0.68 -10.00
CA GLU A 66 -10.44 0.30 -9.07
C GLU A 66 -9.42 1.37 -8.65
N LEU A 67 -8.13 1.14 -8.90
CA LEU A 67 -7.05 2.00 -8.43
C LEU A 67 -7.08 3.42 -9.05
N PRO A 68 -7.33 3.62 -10.36
CA PRO A 68 -7.39 4.97 -10.93
C PRO A 68 -8.43 5.87 -10.25
N ALA A 69 -9.64 5.34 -10.03
CA ALA A 69 -10.71 6.06 -9.33
C ALA A 69 -10.30 6.45 -7.89
N LEU A 70 -9.58 5.57 -7.19
CA LEU A 70 -9.06 5.84 -5.85
C LEU A 70 -7.93 6.88 -5.83
N LEU A 71 -7.07 6.87 -6.84
CA LEU A 71 -5.93 7.80 -6.97
C LEU A 71 -6.28 9.11 -7.68
N GLN A 72 -7.51 9.26 -8.16
CA GLN A 72 -7.96 10.39 -8.97
C GLN A 72 -7.13 10.56 -10.27
N LEU A 73 -6.83 9.43 -10.92
CA LEU A 73 -6.11 9.33 -12.19
C LEU A 73 -7.04 9.05 -13.37
#